data_AF-A0A964DYU2-F1
#
_entry.id   AF-A0A964DYU2-F1
#
_cell.length_a   1.000
_cell.length_b   1.000
_cell.length_c   1.000
_cell.angle_alpha   90.00
_cell.angle_beta   90.00
_cell.angle_gamma   90.00
#
_symmetry.space_group_name_H-M   'P 1'
#
loop_
_entity.id
_entity.type
_entity.pdbx_description
1 polymer ?
#
loop_
_entity_poly.entity_id
_entity_poly.type
_entity_poly.pdbx_seq_one_letter_code
_entity_poly.pdbx_strand_id
1 'polypeptide(L)' 'MTTLAQSQNRSVARFLADGVQSVRARYVAYKAVVAERRRITRELMTYSDDELAELGFSRLDIPAIATGTYRR' A
#
# COMPACT_ATOMS: atom_id res chain seq x y z
N MET A 1 -0.10 -5.44 -48.31
CA MET A 1 -0.63 -6.36 -47.28
C MET A 1 0.15 -6.33 -45.95
N THR A 2 0.97 -5.31 -45.67
CA THR A 2 1.80 -5.19 -44.46
C THR A 2 1.14 -4.45 -43.28
N THR A 3 0.07 -3.69 -43.53
CA THR A 3 -0.56 -2.78 -42.54
C THR A 3 -1.36 -3.50 -41.45
N LEU A 4 -1.99 -4.64 -41.75
CA LEU A 4 -2.82 -5.34 -40.78
C LEU A 4 -1.98 -6.01 -39.67
N ALA A 5 -0.90 -6.70 -40.04
CA ALA A 5 0.02 -7.32 -39.09
C ALA A 5 0.74 -6.27 -38.22
N GLN A 6 1.13 -5.13 -38.82
CA GLN A 6 1.79 -4.05 -38.10
C GLN A 6 0.85 -3.33 -37.11
N SER A 7 -0.44 -3.22 -37.46
CA SER A 7 -1.48 -2.69 -36.57
C SER A 7 -1.78 -3.63 -35.41
N GLN A 8 -1.92 -4.94 -35.69
CA GLN A 8 -2.12 -5.96 -34.65
C GLN A 8 -0.95 -6.01 -33.66
N ASN A 9 0.29 -6.01 -34.13
CA ASN A 9 1.47 -6.02 -33.24
C ASN A 9 1.53 -4.79 -32.31
N ARG A 10 1.15 -3.60 -32.80
CA ARG A 10 1.08 -2.39 -31.97
C ARG A 10 0.00 -2.46 -30.90
N SER A 11 -1.15 -3.06 -31.22
CA SER A 11 -2.24 -3.23 -30.25
C SER A 11 -1.85 -4.16 -29.10
N VAL A 12 -1.17 -5.27 -29.40
CA VAL A 12 -0.66 -6.22 -28.41
C VAL A 12 0.40 -5.56 -27.54
N ALA A 13 1.34 -4.82 -28.13
CA ALA A 13 2.37 -4.11 -27.38
C ALA A 13 1.77 -3.09 -26.40
N ARG A 14 0.73 -2.36 -26.80
CA ARG A 14 0.02 -1.41 -25.93
C ARG A 14 -0.70 -2.12 -24.79
N PHE A 15 -1.43 -3.19 -25.08
CA PHE A 15 -2.11 -3.97 -24.05
C PHE A 15 -1.15 -4.50 -22.97
N LEU A 16 0.02 -5.01 -23.39
CA LEU A 16 1.05 -5.47 -22.46
C LEU A 16 1.64 -4.31 -21.64
N ALA A 17 1.90 -3.16 -22.27
CA ALA A 17 2.40 -1.98 -21.58
C ALA A 17 1.42 -1.48 -20.52
N ASP A 18 0.13 -1.41 -20.86
CA ASP A 18 -0.93 -1.00 -19.94
C ASP A 18 -1.06 -1.99 -18.77
N GLY A 19 -0.97 -3.29 -19.06
CA GLY A 19 -0.92 -4.35 -18.05
C GLY A 19 0.22 -4.15 -17.05
N VAL A 20 1.44 -3.94 -17.54
CA VAL A 20 2.63 -3.70 -16.71
C VAL A 20 2.47 -2.44 -15.85
N GLN A 21 1.96 -1.35 -16.42
CA GLN A 21 1.72 -0.12 -15.65
C GLN A 21 0.69 -0.33 -14.55
N SER A 22 -0.37 -1.09 -14.81
CA SER A 22 -1.39 -1.38 -13.79
C SER A 22 -0.83 -2.17 -12.60
N VAL A 23 0.05 -3.15 -12.86
CA VAL A 23 0.71 -3.94 -11.81
C VAL A 23 1.67 -3.07 -11.02
N ARG A 24 2.47 -2.24 -11.70
CA ARG A 24 3.39 -1.29 -11.06
C ARG A 24 2.64 -0.32 -10.15
N ALA A 25 1.54 0.27 -10.62
CA ALA A 25 0.73 1.20 -9.84
C ALA A 25 0.20 0.54 -8.56
N ARG A 26 -0.33 -0.69 -8.67
CA ARG A 26 -0.78 -1.48 -7.51
C ARG A 26 0.35 -1.76 -6.53
N TYR A 27 1.53 -2.12 -7.03
CA TYR A 27 2.69 -2.39 -6.18
C TYR A 27 3.18 -1.13 -5.44
N VAL A 28 3.23 0.01 -6.11
CA VAL A 28 3.58 1.31 -5.49
C VAL A 28 2.57 1.66 -4.40
N ALA A 29 1.27 1.52 -4.67
CA ALA A 29 0.22 1.77 -3.69
C ALA A 29 0.36 0.84 -2.47
N TYR A 30 0.60 -0.46 -2.69
CA TYR A 30 0.84 -1.42 -1.61
C TYR A 30 2.05 -1.02 -0.76
N LYS A 31 3.16 -0.63 -1.39
CA LYS A 31 4.38 -0.19 -0.68
C LYS A 31 4.13 1.08 0.14
N ALA A 32 3.33 2.01 -0.36
CA ALA A 32 2.94 3.21 0.39
C ALA A 32 2.15 2.85 1.65
N VAL A 33 1.17 1.94 1.54
CA VAL A 33 0.39 1.45 2.70
C VAL A 33 1.30 0.77 3.74
N VAL A 34 2.23 -0.07 3.30
CA VAL A 34 3.19 -0.73 4.21
C VAL A 34 4.13 0.27 4.88
N ALA A 35 4.60 1.27 4.14
CA ALA A 35 5.46 2.32 4.68
C ALA A 35 4.72 3.14 5.75
N GLU A 36 3.46 3.48 5.50
CA GLU A 36 2.63 4.24 6.45
C GLU A 36 2.37 3.46 7.73
N ARG A 37 2.00 2.18 7.62
CA ARG A 37 1.85 1.28 8.77
C ARG A 37 3.10 1.26 9.63
N ARG A 38 4.28 1.15 9.02
CA ARG A 38 5.57 1.18 9.72
C ARG A 38 5.90 2.54 10.32
N ARG A 39 5.43 3.65 9.74
CA ARG A 39 5.58 4.98 10.33
C ARG A 39 4.76 5.07 11.61
N ILE A 40 3.47 4.76 11.52
CA ILE A 40 2.53 4.78 12.66
C ILE A 40 3.02 3.87 13.79
N THR A 41 3.40 2.63 13.48
CA THR A 41 3.92 1.72 14.52
C THR A 41 5.17 2.27 15.19
N ARG A 42 6.13 2.82 14.43
CA ARG A 42 7.34 3.40 15.03
C ARG A 42 7.03 4.58 15.93
N GLU A 43 6.15 5.47 15.47
CA GLU A 43 5.69 6.63 16.21
C GLU A 43 4.98 6.23 17.50
N LEU A 44 4.03 5.30 17.43
CA LEU A 44 3.32 4.84 18.62
C LEU A 44 4.22 4.08 19.62
N MET A 45 5.27 3.43 19.13
CA MET A 45 6.26 2.75 19.98
C MET A 45 7.19 3.72 20.71
N THR A 46 7.22 5.02 20.39
CA THR A 46 8.02 5.99 21.17
C THR A 46 7.33 6.44 22.46
N TYR A 47 6.02 6.28 22.56
CA TYR A 47 5.27 6.62 23.77
C TYR A 47 5.42 5.53 24.83
N SER A 48 5.44 5.94 26.10
CA SER A 48 5.36 5.06 27.27
C SER A 48 3.99 4.40 27.39
N ASP A 49 3.88 3.34 28.21
CA ASP A 49 2.58 2.67 28.41
C ASP A 49 1.55 3.58 29.08
N ASP A 50 1.99 4.48 29.96
CA ASP A 50 1.11 5.46 30.62
C ASP A 50 0.55 6.47 29.61
N GLU A 51 1.40 7.01 28.73
CA GLU A 51 0.96 7.90 27.64
C GLU A 51 0.00 7.20 26.67
N LEU A 52 0.24 5.92 26.35
CA LEU A 52 -0.67 5.14 25.52
C LEU A 52 -2.02 4.92 26.23
N ALA A 53 -2.00 4.64 27.52
CA ALA A 53 -3.20 4.47 28.33
C ALA A 53 -4.02 5.77 28.39
N GLU A 54 -3.37 6.94 28.48
CA GLU A 54 -4.05 8.25 28.39
C GLU A 54 -4.75 8.46 27.03
N LEU A 55 -4.15 7.97 25.94
CA LEU A 55 -4.78 7.96 24.61
C LEU A 55 -5.92 6.92 24.50
N GLY A 56 -6.04 6.04 25.50
CA GLY A 56 -7.11 5.05 25.63
C GLY A 56 -6.90 3.82 24.75
N PHE A 57 -5.65 3.37 24.61
CA PHE A 57 -5.29 2.08 24.01
C PHE A 57 -3.99 1.53 24.61
N SER A 58 -3.79 0.23 24.49
CA SER A 58 -2.58 -0.44 24.97
C SER A 58 -1.54 -0.59 23.86
N ARG A 59 -0.31 -0.93 24.24
CA ARG A 59 0.73 -1.26 23.27
C ARG A 59 0.37 -2.45 22.35
N LEU A 60 -0.51 -3.35 22.81
CA LEU A 60 -1.00 -4.49 22.04
C LEU A 60 -1.95 -4.06 20.91
N ASP A 61 -2.52 -2.86 20.98
CA ASP A 61 -3.46 -2.33 20.00
C ASP A 61 -2.76 -1.65 18.81
N ILE A 62 -1.48 -1.29 18.96
CA ILE A 62 -0.69 -0.59 17.93
C ILE A 62 -0.75 -1.29 16.56
N PRO A 63 -0.66 -2.62 16.43
CA PRO A 63 -0.81 -3.29 15.14
C PRO A 63 -2.20 -3.08 14.51
N ALA A 64 -3.27 -3.13 15.31
CA ALA A 64 -4.63 -2.91 14.84
C ALA A 64 -4.84 -1.44 14.43
N ILE A 65 -4.25 -0.49 15.18
CA ILE A 65 -4.29 0.94 14.86
C ILE A 65 -3.54 1.22 13.56
N ALA A 66 -2.31 0.73 13.43
CA ALA A 66 -1.50 0.91 12.23
C ALA A 66 -2.19 0.35 10.98
N THR A 67 -2.90 -0.77 11.11
CA THR A 67 -3.62 -1.40 9.99
C THR A 67 -4.99 -0.79 9.71
N GLY A 68 -5.48 0.12 10.57
CA GLY A 68 -6.79 0.76 10.45
C GLY A 68 -7.96 -0.14 10.86
N THR A 69 -7.70 -1.25 11.54
CA THR A 69 -8.72 -2.21 11.99
C THR A 69 -9.06 -2.07 13.48
N TYR A 70 -8.45 -1.12 14.18
CA TYR A 70 -8.73 -0.88 15.59
C TYR A 70 -10.18 -0.47 15.80
N ARG A 71 -10.84 -1.13 16.77
CA ARG A 71 -12.19 -0.83 17.21
C ARG A 71 -12.15 -0.68 18.72
N ARG A 72 -12.72 0.42 19.21
CA ARG A 72 -12.83 0.78 20.62
C ARG A 72 -14.13 0.20 21.20
#